data_AF-U5QUH1-F1
#
_entry.id   AF-U5QUH1-F1
#
_cell.length_a   1.000
_cell.length_b   1.000
_cell.length_c   1.000
_cell.angle_alpha   90.00
_cell.angle_beta   90.00
_cell.angle_gamma   90.00
#
_symmetry.space_group_name_H-M   'P 1'
#
loop_
_entity.id
_entity.type
_entity.pdbx_description
1 polymer ?
#
loop_
_entity_poly.entity_id
_entity_poly.type
_entity_poly.pdbx_seq_one_letter_code
_entity_poly.pdbx_strand_id
1 'polypeptide(L)'
;MKGKYVELTSDFVHPYRNQGGFDMICSGRDKIETPEQFKQAEETVTKLDLDGLFVIGGDDSNTNACLLAEHFTAKNMKTRVIGCPKTIDGDLKSKEVPASFGFDTACKIYSEMIGNVMIDARSTGKYYHFVRLMGRAASHITLECSLQTHPNITIIGEEVFEKKLTLKNVTDYIVDVICKRAENGYNYGVILVPEGLIDFIPEVQELISELNEVLAQGNVDEEGLWKKNLKEETLKIFEFLPQTIQEQLMLERDPHGNVQVAKIETKKMLIQMVETELDK
;
A
#
# COMPACT_ATOMS: atom_id res chain seq x y z
N MET A 1 23.47 9.75 -2.01
CA MET A 1 24.21 9.63 -0.72
C MET A 1 25.50 8.81 -0.85
N LYS A 2 25.54 7.63 -1.48
CA LYS A 2 26.77 6.80 -1.59
C LYS A 2 27.67 7.10 -2.81
N GLY A 3 27.42 8.20 -3.54
CA GLY A 3 28.15 8.53 -4.77
C GLY A 3 28.09 7.47 -5.88
N LYS A 4 27.09 6.57 -5.85
CA LYS A 4 26.88 5.55 -6.88
C LYS A 4 26.02 6.15 -7.99
N TYR A 5 26.55 6.20 -9.20
CA TYR A 5 25.86 6.70 -10.40
C TYR A 5 26.39 5.99 -11.65
N VAL A 6 25.65 6.14 -12.74
CA VAL A 6 26.03 5.73 -14.10
C VAL A 6 25.64 6.85 -15.06
N GLU A 7 26.47 7.11 -16.07
CA GLU A 7 26.15 8.06 -17.13
C GLU A 7 25.16 7.42 -18.13
N LEU A 8 24.04 8.10 -18.37
CA LEU A 8 22.99 7.62 -19.26
C LEU A 8 23.28 8.06 -20.70
N THR A 9 24.04 7.25 -21.44
CA THR A 9 24.30 7.47 -22.87
C THR A 9 23.13 7.02 -23.75
N SER A 10 23.10 7.43 -25.02
CA SER A 10 22.05 7.01 -25.96
C SER A 10 21.95 5.49 -26.09
N ASP A 11 23.09 4.81 -26.19
CA ASP A 11 23.14 3.35 -26.32
C ASP A 11 22.69 2.65 -25.03
N PHE A 12 22.99 3.25 -23.87
CA PHE A 12 22.54 2.74 -22.58
C PHE A 12 21.02 2.83 -22.44
N VAL A 13 20.41 3.95 -22.87
CA VAL A 13 18.96 4.18 -22.76
C VAL A 13 18.17 3.43 -23.83
N HIS A 14 18.75 3.21 -25.02
CA HIS A 14 18.07 2.57 -26.16
C HIS A 14 17.27 1.31 -25.83
N PRO A 15 17.81 0.29 -25.12
CA PRO A 15 17.07 -0.94 -24.81
C PRO A 15 15.88 -0.75 -23.84
N TYR A 16 15.85 0.33 -23.06
CA TYR A 16 14.80 0.59 -22.07
C TYR A 16 13.63 1.43 -22.60
N ARG A 17 13.73 1.92 -23.85
CA ARG A 17 12.67 2.74 -24.45
C ARG A 17 11.37 1.94 -24.52
N ASN A 18 10.32 2.51 -23.93
CA ASN A 18 8.97 1.93 -23.84
C ASN A 18 8.88 0.61 -23.05
N GLN A 19 9.90 0.27 -22.26
CA GLN A 19 9.86 -0.86 -21.34
C GLN A 19 9.27 -0.44 -19.98
N GLY A 20 8.64 -1.39 -19.29
CA GLY A 20 8.27 -1.23 -17.89
C GLY A 20 9.46 -1.44 -16.95
N GLY A 21 9.23 -1.28 -15.65
CA GLY A 21 10.23 -1.54 -14.62
C GLY A 21 11.19 -0.37 -14.36
N PHE A 22 11.87 -0.44 -13.21
CA PHE A 22 12.88 0.54 -12.77
C PHE A 22 14.30 -0.04 -12.86
N ASP A 23 14.48 -1.09 -13.66
CA ASP A 23 15.67 -1.93 -13.69
C ASP A 23 16.89 -1.25 -14.33
N MET A 24 16.70 -0.13 -15.04
CA MET A 24 17.78 0.63 -15.67
C MET A 24 18.80 1.16 -14.65
N ILE A 25 18.33 1.64 -13.50
CA ILE A 25 19.18 2.16 -12.40
C ILE A 25 18.74 1.67 -11.01
N CYS A 26 17.77 0.75 -10.96
CA CYS A 26 17.09 0.27 -9.76
C CYS A 26 16.38 1.40 -8.99
N SER A 27 15.84 1.05 -7.82
CA SER A 27 15.16 2.00 -6.94
C SER A 27 15.41 1.68 -5.47
N GLY A 28 15.17 2.64 -4.60
CA GLY A 28 15.24 2.49 -3.15
C GLY A 28 14.17 3.32 -2.44
N ARG A 29 14.10 3.18 -1.12
CA ARG A 29 13.20 3.93 -0.23
C ARG A 29 13.97 4.64 0.88
N ASP A 30 15.18 5.10 0.57
CA ASP A 30 16.01 5.81 1.53
C ASP A 30 15.39 7.19 1.83
N LYS A 31 15.22 7.50 3.11
CA LYS A 31 14.71 8.79 3.58
C LYS A 31 15.86 9.77 3.84
N ILE A 32 15.66 11.05 3.53
CA ILE A 32 16.64 12.13 3.77
C ILE A 32 16.07 13.04 4.86
N GLU A 33 16.64 12.96 6.06
CA GLU A 33 16.17 13.67 7.25
C GLU A 33 17.30 14.30 8.05
N THR A 34 18.48 13.67 8.12
CA THR A 34 19.56 14.14 8.99
C THR A 34 20.42 15.21 8.31
N PRO A 35 20.98 16.17 9.06
CA PRO A 35 21.90 17.18 8.51
C PRO A 35 23.09 16.56 7.74
N GLU A 36 23.57 15.40 8.17
CA GLU A 36 24.64 14.65 7.51
C GLU A 36 24.20 14.15 6.13
N GLN A 37 22.95 13.67 5.99
CA GLN A 37 22.41 13.21 4.71
C GLN A 37 22.24 14.37 3.72
N PHE A 38 21.75 15.53 4.20
CA PHE A 38 21.69 16.75 3.38
C PHE A 38 23.08 17.19 2.92
N LYS A 39 24.07 17.18 3.82
CA LYS A 39 25.46 17.51 3.47
C LYS A 39 26.05 16.54 2.44
N GLN A 40 25.79 15.24 2.57
CA GLN A 40 26.21 14.25 1.58
C GLN A 40 25.58 14.48 0.20
N ALA A 41 24.30 14.90 0.18
CA ALA A 41 23.62 15.25 -1.07
C ALA A 41 24.29 16.48 -1.72
N GLU A 42 24.55 17.54 -0.96
CA GLU A 42 25.26 18.75 -1.40
C GLU A 42 26.65 18.42 -1.98
N GLU A 43 27.45 17.65 -1.26
CA GLU A 43 28.79 17.23 -1.70
C GLU A 43 28.72 16.44 -3.01
N THR A 44 27.70 15.57 -3.15
CA THR A 44 27.52 14.76 -4.36
C THR A 44 27.17 15.63 -5.57
N VAL A 45 26.16 16.51 -5.45
CA VAL A 45 25.72 17.33 -6.59
C VAL A 45 26.77 18.36 -7.00
N THR A 46 27.55 18.88 -6.04
CA THR A 46 28.65 19.81 -6.29
C THR A 46 29.82 19.11 -6.97
N LYS A 47 30.21 17.92 -6.50
CA LYS A 47 31.29 17.13 -7.09
C LYS A 47 31.00 16.73 -8.54
N LEU A 48 29.74 16.47 -8.86
CA LEU A 48 29.29 16.11 -10.21
C LEU A 48 28.92 17.33 -11.09
N ASP A 49 29.02 18.56 -10.55
CA ASP A 49 28.63 19.81 -11.20
C ASP A 49 27.23 19.75 -11.86
N LEU A 50 26.23 19.26 -11.10
CA LEU A 50 24.88 19.09 -11.64
C LEU A 50 24.13 20.42 -11.72
N ASP A 51 23.54 20.73 -12.88
CA ASP A 51 22.58 21.83 -13.03
C ASP A 51 21.22 21.50 -12.41
N GLY A 52 20.85 20.22 -12.38
CA GLY A 52 19.56 19.78 -11.87
C GLY A 52 19.52 18.33 -11.39
N LEU A 53 18.56 18.04 -10.52
CA LEU A 53 18.29 16.73 -9.93
C LEU A 53 16.79 16.42 -10.09
N PHE A 54 16.49 15.38 -10.86
CA PHE A 54 15.12 14.87 -11.01
C PHE A 54 14.88 13.72 -10.04
N VAL A 55 13.86 13.84 -9.20
CA VAL A 55 13.44 12.81 -8.24
C VAL A 55 12.13 12.21 -8.71
N ILE A 56 12.20 10.96 -9.18
CA ILE A 56 11.06 10.24 -9.73
C ILE A 56 10.49 9.31 -8.66
N GLY A 57 9.33 9.65 -8.10
CA GLY A 57 8.81 8.90 -6.96
C GLY A 57 7.39 9.26 -6.53
N GLY A 58 6.94 8.61 -5.45
CA GLY A 58 5.65 8.90 -4.82
C GLY A 58 5.70 10.11 -3.89
N ASP A 59 4.75 10.20 -2.99
CA ASP A 59 4.69 11.17 -1.90
C ASP A 59 5.97 11.18 -1.04
N ASP A 60 6.46 10.02 -0.62
CA ASP A 60 7.69 9.87 0.18
C ASP A 60 8.91 10.48 -0.52
N SER A 61 9.08 10.17 -1.81
CA SER A 61 10.22 10.67 -2.59
C SER A 61 10.09 12.15 -2.93
N ASN A 62 8.88 12.63 -3.21
CA ASN A 62 8.63 14.04 -3.46
C ASN A 62 8.74 14.88 -2.18
N THR A 63 8.53 14.28 -1.00
CA THR A 63 8.86 14.88 0.29
C THR A 63 10.37 15.13 0.38
N ASN A 64 11.20 14.11 0.11
CA ASN A 64 12.66 14.29 0.03
C ASN A 64 13.05 15.35 -1.01
N ALA A 65 12.41 15.35 -2.19
CA ALA A 65 12.68 16.32 -3.24
C ALA A 65 12.40 17.77 -2.79
N CYS A 66 11.28 17.99 -2.09
CA CYS A 66 10.91 19.28 -1.53
C CYS A 66 11.95 19.77 -0.52
N LEU A 67 12.32 18.93 0.44
CA LEU A 67 13.31 19.26 1.47
C LEU A 67 14.69 19.56 0.87
N LEU A 68 15.13 18.78 -0.12
CA LEU A 68 16.37 19.05 -0.85
C LEU A 68 16.31 20.37 -1.63
N ALA A 69 15.18 20.66 -2.28
CA ALA A 69 15.00 21.90 -3.04
C ALA A 69 15.12 23.12 -2.13
N GLU A 70 14.47 23.09 -0.96
CA GLU A 70 14.55 24.13 0.05
C GLU A 70 15.98 24.29 0.57
N HIS A 71 16.64 23.18 0.92
CA HIS A 71 18.02 23.18 1.40
C HIS A 71 18.99 23.79 0.38
N PHE A 72 18.91 23.37 -0.89
CA PHE A 72 19.78 23.87 -1.96
C PHE A 72 19.52 25.35 -2.25
N THR A 73 18.26 25.78 -2.18
CA THR A 73 17.89 27.19 -2.37
C THR A 73 18.41 28.07 -1.22
N ALA A 74 18.27 27.62 0.03
CA ALA A 74 18.77 28.36 1.20
C ALA A 74 20.30 28.56 1.16
N LYS A 75 21.03 27.63 0.54
CA LYS A 75 22.49 27.70 0.34
C LYS A 75 22.92 28.37 -0.96
N ASN A 76 21.99 28.91 -1.75
CA ASN A 76 22.26 29.48 -3.08
C ASN A 76 23.02 28.53 -4.01
N MET A 77 22.71 27.24 -3.97
CA MET A 77 23.32 26.25 -4.85
C MET A 77 22.83 26.39 -6.29
N LYS A 78 23.68 26.02 -7.25
CA LYS A 78 23.37 26.00 -8.69
C LYS A 78 22.29 24.96 -9.04
N THR A 79 22.36 23.79 -8.41
CA THR A 79 21.51 22.63 -8.72
C THR A 79 20.04 22.86 -8.37
N ARG A 80 19.14 22.67 -9.33
CA ARG A 80 17.68 22.71 -9.12
C ARG A 80 17.10 21.33 -8.88
N VAL A 81 16.17 21.18 -7.95
CA VAL A 81 15.52 19.88 -7.66
C VAL A 81 14.11 19.89 -8.23
N ILE A 82 13.76 18.86 -9.01
CA ILE A 82 12.46 18.71 -9.67
C ILE A 82 11.87 17.34 -9.30
N GLY A 83 10.62 17.33 -8.81
CA GLY A 83 9.87 16.11 -8.51
C GLY A 83 9.06 15.62 -9.71
N CYS A 84 9.00 14.31 -9.92
CA CYS A 84 8.14 13.67 -10.92
C CYS A 84 7.10 12.75 -10.23
N PRO A 85 5.79 12.89 -10.52
CA PRO A 85 4.73 12.22 -9.79
C PRO A 85 4.53 10.76 -10.23
N LYS A 86 5.29 9.86 -9.61
CA LYS A 86 5.27 8.42 -9.89
C LYS A 86 4.57 7.65 -8.78
N THR A 87 3.43 7.05 -9.06
CA THR A 87 2.83 6.03 -8.17
C THR A 87 1.74 5.28 -8.92
N ILE A 88 1.64 3.98 -8.68
CA ILE A 88 0.51 3.19 -9.18
C ILE A 88 -0.73 3.41 -8.34
N ASP A 89 -0.59 3.86 -7.09
CA ASP A 89 -1.67 3.97 -6.11
C ASP A 89 -2.62 5.13 -6.44
N GLY A 90 -2.20 6.08 -7.29
CA GLY A 90 -3.02 7.19 -7.75
C GLY A 90 -3.32 8.22 -6.67
N ASP A 91 -2.58 8.21 -5.56
CA ASP A 91 -2.74 9.06 -4.38
C ASP A 91 -1.95 10.38 -4.45
N LEU A 92 -0.97 10.48 -5.35
CA LEU A 92 -0.24 11.73 -5.60
C LEU A 92 -0.96 12.59 -6.66
N LYS A 93 -1.96 13.37 -6.23
CA LYS A 93 -2.80 14.24 -7.08
C LYS A 93 -2.93 15.67 -6.55
N SER A 94 -3.04 16.62 -7.47
CA SER A 94 -3.40 18.02 -7.19
C SER A 94 -4.30 18.56 -8.32
N LYS A 95 -4.69 19.83 -8.26
CA LYS A 95 -5.42 20.48 -9.37
C LYS A 95 -4.61 20.50 -10.66
N GLU A 96 -3.29 20.58 -10.55
CA GLU A 96 -2.33 20.65 -11.64
C GLU A 96 -1.81 19.26 -12.04
N VAL A 97 -1.81 18.30 -11.11
CA VAL A 97 -1.41 16.91 -11.33
C VAL A 97 -2.64 16.00 -11.21
N PRO A 98 -3.42 15.81 -12.29
CA PRO A 98 -4.67 15.05 -12.23
C PRO A 98 -4.45 13.55 -12.00
N ALA A 99 -3.29 13.03 -12.37
CA ALA A 99 -2.92 11.63 -12.18
C ALA A 99 -1.41 11.46 -12.08
N SER A 100 -0.99 10.44 -11.32
CA SER A 100 0.38 9.94 -11.32
C SER A 100 0.60 8.95 -12.45
N PHE A 101 1.83 8.89 -12.98
CA PHE A 101 2.13 7.90 -14.01
C PHE A 101 2.33 6.50 -13.40
N GLY A 102 1.88 5.48 -14.13
CA GLY A 102 1.83 4.08 -13.71
C GLY A 102 0.44 3.59 -13.30
N PHE A 103 -0.43 4.48 -12.79
CA PHE A 103 -1.80 4.16 -12.36
C PHE A 103 -2.63 3.54 -13.50
N ASP A 104 -2.67 4.18 -14.68
CA ASP A 104 -3.44 3.72 -15.84
C ASP A 104 -3.03 2.30 -16.30
N THR A 105 -1.74 2.07 -16.49
CA THR A 105 -1.22 0.76 -16.91
C THR A 105 -1.52 -0.32 -15.87
N ALA A 106 -1.33 -0.03 -14.59
CA ALA A 106 -1.60 -0.98 -13.52
C ALA A 106 -3.09 -1.37 -13.47
N CYS A 107 -3.99 -0.38 -13.49
CA CYS A 107 -5.44 -0.63 -13.42
C CYS A 107 -5.95 -1.41 -14.63
N LYS A 108 -5.42 -1.16 -15.85
CA LYS A 108 -5.78 -1.93 -17.05
C LYS A 108 -5.42 -3.41 -16.90
N ILE A 109 -4.20 -3.70 -16.46
CA ILE A 109 -3.73 -5.08 -16.27
C ILE A 109 -4.54 -5.77 -15.16
N TYR A 110 -4.74 -5.10 -14.03
CA TYR A 110 -5.54 -5.66 -12.93
C TYR A 110 -6.98 -5.93 -13.34
N SER A 111 -7.61 -5.01 -14.06
CA SER A 111 -8.99 -5.16 -14.54
C SER A 111 -9.12 -6.30 -15.55
N GLU A 112 -8.15 -6.48 -16.46
CA GLU A 112 -8.12 -7.63 -17.37
C GLU A 112 -8.08 -8.96 -16.59
N MET A 113 -7.19 -9.06 -15.59
CA MET A 113 -7.05 -10.27 -14.78
C MET A 113 -8.30 -10.55 -13.93
N ILE A 114 -8.87 -9.51 -13.31
CA ILE A 114 -10.12 -9.63 -12.54
C ILE A 114 -11.27 -10.08 -13.45
N GLY A 115 -11.40 -9.48 -14.64
CA GLY A 115 -12.41 -9.86 -15.62
C GLY A 115 -12.30 -11.33 -16.00
N ASN A 116 -11.08 -11.83 -16.24
CA ASN A 116 -10.84 -13.24 -16.52
C ASN A 116 -11.28 -14.16 -15.37
N VAL A 117 -10.96 -13.79 -14.11
CA VAL A 117 -11.39 -14.54 -12.92
C VAL A 117 -12.91 -14.54 -12.77
N MET A 118 -13.57 -13.41 -13.06
CA MET A 118 -15.04 -13.32 -13.01
C MET A 118 -15.71 -14.24 -14.03
N ILE A 119 -15.15 -14.34 -15.24
CA ILE A 119 -15.65 -15.26 -16.27
C ILE A 119 -15.46 -16.72 -15.83
N ASP A 120 -14.32 -17.07 -15.22
CA ASP A 120 -14.08 -18.42 -14.70
C ASP A 120 -15.05 -18.79 -13.56
N ALA A 121 -15.22 -17.88 -12.59
CA ALA A 121 -16.16 -18.05 -11.48
C ALA A 121 -17.59 -18.31 -11.98
N ARG A 122 -18.04 -17.55 -12.99
CA ARG A 122 -19.35 -17.74 -13.63
C ARG A 122 -19.45 -19.04 -14.41
N SER A 123 -18.37 -19.47 -15.06
CA SER A 123 -18.36 -20.67 -15.90
C SER A 123 -18.40 -21.95 -15.06
N THR A 124 -17.75 -21.95 -13.89
CA THR A 124 -17.71 -23.09 -12.98
C THR A 124 -18.83 -23.09 -11.94
N GLY A 125 -19.33 -21.92 -11.57
CA GLY A 125 -20.48 -21.75 -10.68
C GLY A 125 -20.24 -22.09 -9.20
N LYS A 126 -18.96 -22.20 -8.77
CA LYS A 126 -18.61 -22.81 -7.46
C LYS A 126 -17.54 -22.10 -6.62
N TYR A 127 -16.96 -20.99 -7.10
CA TYR A 127 -15.85 -20.34 -6.41
C TYR A 127 -16.15 -18.88 -6.05
N TYR A 128 -15.77 -18.49 -4.83
CA TYR A 128 -15.64 -17.10 -4.43
C TYR A 128 -14.16 -16.69 -4.43
N HIS A 129 -13.80 -15.72 -5.27
CA HIS A 129 -12.43 -15.22 -5.38
C HIS A 129 -12.28 -13.91 -4.62
N PHE A 130 -11.38 -13.89 -3.64
CA PHE A 130 -10.97 -12.67 -2.95
C PHE A 130 -9.70 -12.13 -3.60
N VAL A 131 -9.83 -11.02 -4.33
CA VAL A 131 -8.73 -10.38 -5.05
C VAL A 131 -8.23 -9.20 -4.22
N ARG A 132 -7.02 -9.34 -3.68
CA ARG A 132 -6.32 -8.24 -3.01
C ARG A 132 -5.60 -7.37 -4.04
N LEU A 133 -5.88 -6.08 -4.04
CA LEU A 133 -5.25 -5.10 -4.91
C LEU A 133 -4.24 -4.24 -4.15
N MET A 134 -3.16 -3.87 -4.83
CA MET A 134 -2.23 -2.87 -4.31
C MET A 134 -2.94 -1.53 -4.15
N GLY A 135 -2.42 -0.68 -3.26
CA GLY A 135 -3.08 0.57 -2.89
C GLY A 135 -2.98 0.76 -1.38
N ARG A 136 -1.81 1.19 -0.92
CA ARG A 136 -1.46 1.30 0.51
C ARG A 136 -2.41 2.23 1.25
N ALA A 137 -2.41 3.51 0.87
CA ALA A 137 -3.07 4.58 1.63
C ALA A 137 -4.40 5.03 1.02
N ALA A 138 -4.82 4.45 -0.11
CA ALA A 138 -6.02 4.83 -0.83
C ALA A 138 -6.59 3.66 -1.63
N SER A 139 -7.90 3.66 -1.85
CA SER A 139 -8.61 2.62 -2.62
C SER A 139 -8.76 2.96 -4.10
N HIS A 140 -7.97 3.89 -4.66
CA HIS A 140 -8.14 4.34 -6.05
C HIS A 140 -8.01 3.21 -7.08
N ILE A 141 -7.02 2.31 -6.92
CA ILE A 141 -6.86 1.14 -7.81
C ILE A 141 -8.09 0.23 -7.68
N THR A 142 -8.52 -0.06 -6.45
CA THR A 142 -9.68 -0.90 -6.16
C THR A 142 -10.96 -0.34 -6.78
N LEU A 143 -11.18 0.97 -6.64
CA LEU A 143 -12.32 1.67 -7.22
C LEU A 143 -12.29 1.62 -8.75
N GLU A 144 -11.15 1.93 -9.37
CA GLU A 144 -11.00 1.89 -10.83
C GLU A 144 -11.25 0.48 -11.38
N CYS A 145 -10.64 -0.55 -10.77
CA CYS A 145 -10.86 -1.94 -11.17
C CYS A 145 -12.33 -2.37 -10.99
N SER A 146 -12.98 -1.90 -9.93
CA SER A 146 -14.40 -2.16 -9.68
C SER A 146 -15.29 -1.56 -10.77
N LEU A 147 -15.03 -0.31 -11.16
CA LEU A 147 -15.80 0.37 -12.22
C LEU A 147 -15.58 -0.27 -13.59
N GLN A 148 -14.41 -0.85 -13.85
CA GLN A 148 -14.14 -1.54 -15.13
C GLN A 148 -14.73 -2.95 -15.19
N THR A 149 -14.83 -3.66 -14.06
CA THR A 149 -15.15 -5.11 -14.05
C THR A 149 -16.50 -5.47 -13.44
N HIS A 150 -17.09 -4.58 -12.64
CA HIS A 150 -18.36 -4.79 -11.93
C HIS A 150 -18.38 -6.08 -11.05
N PRO A 151 -17.44 -6.22 -10.10
CA PRO A 151 -17.39 -7.38 -9.19
C PRO A 151 -18.63 -7.43 -8.29
N ASN A 152 -18.84 -8.56 -7.61
CA ASN A 152 -19.99 -8.72 -6.72
C ASN A 152 -19.88 -7.88 -5.45
N ILE A 153 -18.66 -7.72 -4.95
CA ILE A 153 -18.36 -6.90 -3.79
C ILE A 153 -17.06 -6.14 -4.06
N THR A 154 -17.06 -4.86 -3.72
CA THR A 154 -15.86 -4.03 -3.66
C THR A 154 -15.84 -3.34 -2.31
N ILE A 155 -14.76 -3.51 -1.55
CA ILE A 155 -14.56 -2.80 -0.29
C ILE A 155 -13.76 -1.52 -0.58
N ILE A 156 -14.23 -0.39 -0.06
CA ILE A 156 -13.55 0.91 -0.14
C ILE A 156 -13.10 1.29 1.27
N GLY A 157 -11.79 1.40 1.48
CA GLY A 157 -11.22 1.71 2.80
C GLY A 157 -11.72 3.04 3.36
N GLU A 158 -11.77 4.07 2.53
CA GLU A 158 -12.21 5.41 2.91
C GLU A 158 -13.66 5.41 3.42
N GLU A 159 -14.53 4.60 2.81
CA GLU A 159 -15.92 4.43 3.27
C GLU A 159 -16.00 3.66 4.59
N VAL A 160 -15.18 2.62 4.75
CA VAL A 160 -15.04 1.84 6.00
C VAL A 160 -14.63 2.76 7.15
N PHE A 161 -13.66 3.63 6.91
CA PHE A 161 -13.20 4.61 7.89
C PHE A 161 -14.27 5.66 8.21
N GLU A 162 -14.89 6.28 7.20
CA GLU A 162 -15.91 7.31 7.39
C GLU A 162 -17.12 6.79 8.18
N LYS A 163 -17.57 5.57 7.89
CA LYS A 163 -18.69 4.93 8.58
C LYS A 163 -18.30 4.25 9.89
N LYS A 164 -17.01 4.27 10.25
CA LYS A 164 -16.46 3.61 11.44
C LYS A 164 -16.85 2.13 11.53
N LEU A 165 -16.79 1.43 10.40
CA LEU A 165 -17.14 0.01 10.35
C LEU A 165 -16.06 -0.80 11.08
N THR A 166 -16.50 -1.79 11.85
CA THR A 166 -15.62 -2.78 12.47
C THR A 166 -15.25 -3.87 11.47
N LEU A 167 -14.23 -4.66 11.79
CA LEU A 167 -13.86 -5.83 11.00
C LEU A 167 -15.01 -6.83 10.92
N LYS A 168 -15.81 -6.94 12.00
CA LYS A 168 -17.04 -7.72 12.01
C LYS A 168 -18.06 -7.16 11.03
N ASN A 169 -18.31 -5.85 11.00
CA ASN A 169 -19.26 -5.26 10.06
C ASN A 169 -18.88 -5.52 8.59
N VAL A 170 -17.59 -5.41 8.26
CA VAL A 170 -17.10 -5.72 6.91
C VAL A 170 -17.33 -7.20 6.57
N THR A 171 -17.07 -8.09 7.53
CA THR A 171 -17.27 -9.55 7.36
C THR A 171 -18.75 -9.90 7.21
N ASP A 172 -19.60 -9.38 8.08
CA ASP A 172 -21.06 -9.58 8.05
C ASP A 172 -21.63 -9.12 6.71
N TYR A 173 -21.18 -7.96 6.19
CA TYR A 173 -21.59 -7.48 4.87
C TYR A 173 -21.23 -8.46 3.75
N ILE A 174 -20.02 -9.04 3.78
CA ILE A 174 -19.60 -10.03 2.79
C ILE A 174 -20.47 -11.29 2.89
N VAL A 175 -20.68 -11.80 4.11
CA VAL A 175 -21.51 -12.98 4.39
C VAL A 175 -22.94 -12.77 3.90
N ASP A 176 -23.55 -11.63 4.22
CA ASP A 176 -24.91 -11.28 3.81
C ASP A 176 -25.09 -11.32 2.29
N VAL A 177 -24.11 -10.78 1.54
CA VAL A 177 -24.14 -10.80 0.07
C VAL A 177 -23.97 -12.22 -0.45
N ILE A 178 -23.08 -13.03 0.14
CA ILE A 178 -22.87 -14.43 -0.23
C ILE A 178 -24.17 -15.23 -0.02
N CYS A 179 -24.80 -15.12 1.14
CA CYS A 179 -26.04 -15.81 1.48
C CYS A 179 -27.18 -15.43 0.53
N LYS A 180 -27.42 -14.13 0.28
CA LYS A 180 -28.43 -13.66 -0.68
C LYS A 180 -28.18 -14.16 -2.09
N ARG A 181 -26.91 -14.27 -2.51
CA ARG A 181 -26.56 -14.83 -3.82
C ARG A 181 -26.82 -16.33 -3.87
N ALA A 182 -26.49 -17.07 -2.81
CA ALA A 182 -26.76 -18.50 -2.70
C ALA A 182 -28.26 -18.82 -2.74
N GLU A 183 -29.11 -18.00 -2.10
CA GLU A 183 -30.58 -18.09 -2.20
C GLU A 183 -31.08 -18.00 -3.65
N ASN A 184 -30.37 -17.26 -4.50
CA ASN A 184 -30.65 -17.12 -5.93
C ASN A 184 -29.94 -18.18 -6.79
N GLY A 185 -29.30 -19.19 -6.18
CA GLY A 185 -28.56 -20.25 -6.87
C GLY A 185 -27.16 -19.87 -7.34
N TYR A 186 -26.64 -18.70 -6.93
CA TYR A 186 -25.31 -18.22 -7.31
C TYR A 186 -24.28 -18.48 -6.21
N ASN A 187 -23.68 -19.68 -6.24
CA ASN A 187 -22.63 -20.10 -5.31
C ASN A 187 -21.20 -19.72 -5.78
N TYR A 188 -21.08 -18.56 -6.41
CA TYR A 188 -19.80 -18.02 -6.89
C TYR A 188 -19.78 -16.50 -6.81
N GLY A 189 -18.60 -15.91 -6.85
CA GLY A 189 -18.46 -14.46 -6.94
C GLY A 189 -17.02 -13.97 -6.89
N VAL A 190 -16.85 -12.66 -7.09
CA VAL A 190 -15.55 -11.98 -6.97
C VAL A 190 -15.68 -10.80 -6.03
N ILE A 191 -14.72 -10.70 -5.12
CA ILE A 191 -14.65 -9.71 -4.04
C ILE A 191 -13.32 -8.98 -4.17
N LEU A 192 -13.36 -7.66 -4.35
CA LEU A 192 -12.16 -6.81 -4.40
C LEU A 192 -11.87 -6.21 -3.03
N VAL A 193 -10.61 -6.34 -2.58
CA VAL A 193 -10.15 -5.89 -1.28
C VAL A 193 -8.89 -5.02 -1.46
N PRO A 194 -8.89 -3.75 -1.01
CA PRO A 194 -7.67 -2.95 -0.99
C PRO A 194 -6.70 -3.51 0.05
N GLU A 195 -5.41 -3.62 -0.27
CA GLU A 195 -4.44 -4.18 0.68
C GLU A 195 -4.35 -3.39 2.00
N GLY A 196 -4.51 -2.07 1.92
CA GLY A 196 -4.52 -1.16 3.06
C GLY A 196 -5.79 -1.18 3.90
N LEU A 197 -6.79 -2.04 3.62
CA LEU A 197 -8.08 -2.05 4.33
C LEU A 197 -7.93 -2.03 5.87
N ILE A 198 -6.94 -2.75 6.40
CA ILE A 198 -6.69 -2.80 7.85
C ILE A 198 -6.37 -1.43 8.46
N ASP A 199 -5.71 -0.55 7.69
CA ASP A 199 -5.37 0.81 8.11
C ASP A 199 -6.58 1.73 8.04
N PHE A 200 -7.71 1.28 7.49
CA PHE A 200 -8.95 2.05 7.45
C PHE A 200 -9.97 1.62 8.51
N ILE A 201 -9.75 0.50 9.20
CA ILE A 201 -10.65 0.01 10.25
C ILE A 201 -10.21 0.65 11.59
N PRO A 202 -11.02 1.52 12.23
CA PRO A 202 -10.57 2.30 13.38
C PRO A 202 -10.07 1.46 14.56
N GLU A 203 -10.73 0.34 14.86
CA GLU A 203 -10.36 -0.55 15.96
C GLU A 203 -9.01 -1.26 15.70
N VAL A 204 -8.67 -1.49 14.42
CA VAL A 204 -7.38 -2.06 14.01
C VAL A 204 -6.30 -0.98 13.99
N GLN A 205 -6.63 0.27 13.63
CA GLN A 205 -5.68 1.39 13.74
C GLN A 205 -5.24 1.61 15.19
N GLU A 206 -6.17 1.57 16.14
CA GLU A 206 -5.84 1.71 17.57
C GLU A 206 -4.92 0.58 18.03
N LEU A 207 -5.23 -0.66 17.63
CA LEU A 207 -4.35 -1.81 17.87
C LEU A 207 -2.95 -1.59 17.26
N ILE A 208 -2.85 -1.19 15.99
CA ILE A 208 -1.57 -0.93 15.31
C ILE A 208 -0.77 0.16 16.05
N SER A 209 -1.43 1.22 16.52
CA SER A 209 -0.79 2.29 17.27
C SER A 209 -0.20 1.78 18.58
N GLU A 210 -0.95 0.99 19.36
CA GLU A 210 -0.45 0.40 20.60
C GLU A 210 0.70 -0.59 20.34
N LEU A 211 0.59 -1.41 19.28
CA LEU A 211 1.67 -2.30 18.85
C LEU A 211 2.94 -1.54 18.46
N ASN A 212 2.82 -0.37 17.81
CA ASN A 212 3.97 0.47 17.48
C ASN A 212 4.70 0.95 18.72
N GLU A 213 3.97 1.35 19.76
CA GLU A 213 4.57 1.79 21.03
C GLU A 213 5.29 0.63 21.73
N VAL A 214 4.68 -0.55 21.74
CA VAL A 214 5.30 -1.77 22.30
C VAL A 214 6.58 -2.14 21.54
N LEU A 215 6.56 -2.10 20.21
CA LEU A 215 7.71 -2.40 19.36
C LEU A 215 8.83 -1.36 19.54
N ALA A 216 8.49 -0.07 19.65
CA ALA A 216 9.47 0.99 19.87
C ALA A 216 10.19 0.89 21.22
N GLN A 217 9.51 0.34 22.24
CA GLN A 217 10.11 0.11 23.56
C GLN A 217 11.02 -1.13 23.60
N GLY A 218 11.03 -1.97 22.56
CA GLY A 218 11.84 -3.19 22.50
C GLY A 218 11.38 -4.30 23.46
N ASN A 219 10.16 -4.21 23.98
CA ASN A 219 9.62 -5.09 25.03
C ASN A 219 8.79 -6.25 24.45
N VAL A 220 9.21 -6.88 23.34
CA VAL A 220 8.53 -8.08 22.82
C VAL A 220 9.22 -9.32 23.37
N ASP A 221 8.71 -9.82 24.48
CA ASP A 221 9.17 -11.06 25.09
C ASP A 221 8.52 -12.29 24.44
N GLU A 222 9.27 -13.40 24.34
CA GLU A 222 8.77 -14.67 23.79
C GLU A 222 7.61 -15.27 24.63
N GLU A 223 7.50 -14.89 25.91
CA GLU A 223 6.46 -15.36 26.84
C GLU A 223 5.13 -14.59 26.69
N GLY A 224 5.09 -13.51 25.90
CA GLY A 224 3.88 -12.75 25.60
C GLY A 224 3.39 -11.80 26.70
N LEU A 225 4.24 -11.45 27.68
CA LEU A 225 3.94 -10.47 28.72
C LEU A 225 3.63 -9.08 28.14
N TRP A 226 4.19 -8.75 26.98
CA TRP A 226 3.92 -7.51 26.24
C TRP A 226 2.44 -7.30 25.94
N LYS A 227 1.64 -8.37 25.85
CA LYS A 227 0.18 -8.29 25.66
C LYS A 227 -0.52 -7.53 26.79
N LYS A 228 0.07 -7.49 28.00
CA LYS A 228 -0.46 -6.73 29.14
C LYS A 228 -0.36 -5.21 28.94
N ASN A 229 0.45 -4.76 27.99
CA ASN A 229 0.60 -3.35 27.65
C ASN A 229 -0.49 -2.87 26.67
N LEU A 230 -1.27 -3.80 26.09
CA LEU A 230 -2.43 -3.47 25.26
C LEU A 230 -3.65 -3.23 26.14
N LYS A 231 -4.56 -2.36 25.69
CA LYS A 231 -5.88 -2.23 26.29
C LYS A 231 -6.68 -3.53 26.12
N GLU A 232 -7.65 -3.75 26.99
CA GLU A 232 -8.47 -4.97 26.94
C GLU A 232 -9.25 -5.10 25.61
N GLU A 233 -9.68 -3.98 25.03
CA GLU A 233 -10.42 -3.94 23.77
C GLU A 233 -9.53 -4.28 22.57
N THR A 234 -8.33 -3.69 22.49
CA THR A 234 -7.34 -3.97 21.43
C THR A 234 -6.75 -5.37 21.56
N LEU A 235 -6.57 -5.87 22.79
CA LEU A 235 -6.16 -7.26 23.03
C LEU A 235 -7.19 -8.26 22.50
N LYS A 236 -8.49 -8.02 22.73
CA LYS A 236 -9.55 -8.87 22.19
C LYS A 236 -9.52 -8.90 20.66
N ILE A 237 -9.29 -7.75 20.02
CA ILE A 237 -9.14 -7.68 18.56
C ILE A 237 -7.92 -8.47 18.12
N PHE A 238 -6.77 -8.27 18.78
CA PHE A 238 -5.54 -9.00 18.47
C PHE A 238 -5.72 -10.52 18.57
N GLU A 239 -6.36 -11.00 19.64
CA GLU A 239 -6.65 -12.42 19.85
C GLU A 239 -7.69 -12.99 18.88
N PHE A 240 -8.59 -12.13 18.38
CA PHE A 240 -9.58 -12.48 17.37
C PHE A 240 -8.97 -12.63 15.96
N LEU A 241 -7.87 -11.92 15.68
CA LEU A 241 -7.17 -12.05 14.40
C LEU A 241 -6.53 -13.44 14.26
N PRO A 242 -6.45 -13.99 13.03
CA PRO A 242 -5.71 -15.22 12.79
C PRO A 242 -4.23 -15.10 13.19
N GLN A 243 -3.64 -16.19 13.68
CA GLN A 243 -2.25 -16.22 14.17
C GLN A 243 -1.24 -15.68 13.14
N THR A 244 -1.42 -16.01 11.86
CA THR A 244 -0.56 -15.51 10.78
C THR A 244 -0.61 -13.99 10.63
N ILE A 245 -1.76 -13.37 10.90
CA ILE A 245 -1.93 -11.91 10.86
C ILE A 245 -1.33 -11.26 12.10
N GLN A 246 -1.51 -11.87 13.27
CA GLN A 246 -0.88 -11.44 14.52
C GLN A 246 0.65 -11.34 14.33
N GLU A 247 1.28 -12.38 13.77
CA GLU A 247 2.71 -12.40 13.46
C GLU A 247 3.11 -11.32 12.46
N GLN A 248 2.29 -11.08 11.43
CA GLN A 248 2.57 -10.07 10.40
C GLN A 248 2.46 -8.64 10.92
N LEU A 249 1.55 -8.37 11.86
CA LEU A 249 1.42 -7.04 12.51
C LEU A 249 2.61 -6.71 13.41
N MET A 250 3.32 -7.73 13.90
CA MET A 250 4.51 -7.59 14.74
C MET A 250 5.82 -7.41 13.94
N LEU A 251 5.77 -7.43 12.61
CA LEU A 251 6.95 -7.21 11.78
C LEU A 251 7.49 -5.78 11.87
N GLU A 252 8.80 -5.62 11.63
CA GLU A 252 9.45 -4.30 11.56
C GLU A 252 8.73 -3.35 10.59
N ARG A 253 8.68 -2.06 10.95
CA ARG A 253 8.12 -1.01 10.10
C ARG A 253 9.07 -0.65 8.95
N ASP A 254 8.55 -0.04 7.89
CA ASP A 254 9.39 0.48 6.82
C ASP A 254 10.20 1.73 7.28
N PRO A 255 11.22 2.20 6.54
CA PRO A 255 12.02 3.37 6.93
C PRO A 255 11.22 4.67 7.14
N HIS A 256 9.96 4.70 6.70
CA HIS A 256 9.05 5.82 6.86
C HIS A 256 8.09 5.63 8.05
N GLY A 257 8.21 4.52 8.80
CA GLY A 257 7.40 4.20 9.97
C GLY A 257 6.09 3.47 9.64
N ASN A 258 5.86 3.11 8.38
CA ASN A 258 4.60 2.50 7.96
C ASN A 258 4.57 1.00 8.23
N VAL A 259 3.37 0.48 8.52
CA VAL A 259 3.10 -0.96 8.51
C VAL A 259 3.31 -1.50 7.10
N GLN A 260 3.94 -2.67 7.00
CA GLN A 260 4.14 -3.35 5.73
C GLN A 260 2.87 -4.06 5.27
N VAL A 261 1.80 -3.30 4.97
CA VAL A 261 0.47 -3.84 4.57
C VAL A 261 0.53 -4.80 3.39
N ALA A 262 1.50 -4.64 2.49
CA ALA A 262 1.73 -5.55 1.37
C ALA A 262 2.09 -6.98 1.81
N LYS A 263 2.66 -7.14 3.01
CA LYS A 263 2.96 -8.44 3.63
C LYS A 263 1.77 -9.00 4.41
N ILE A 264 0.80 -8.15 4.77
CA ILE A 264 -0.35 -8.56 5.55
C ILE A 264 -1.35 -9.25 4.63
N GLU A 265 -1.74 -10.47 5.00
CA GLU A 265 -2.62 -11.27 4.18
C GLU A 265 -4.11 -10.96 4.40
N THR A 266 -4.50 -9.69 4.26
CA THR A 266 -5.86 -9.18 4.50
C THR A 266 -6.96 -10.02 3.83
N LYS A 267 -6.75 -10.47 2.60
CA LYS A 267 -7.66 -11.40 1.89
C LYS A 267 -7.87 -12.75 2.60
N LYS A 268 -6.80 -13.36 3.13
CA LYS A 268 -6.90 -14.65 3.82
C LYS A 268 -7.57 -14.49 5.18
N MET A 269 -7.27 -13.39 5.87
CA MET A 269 -7.97 -13.00 7.10
C MET A 269 -9.48 -12.93 6.86
N LEU A 270 -9.91 -12.16 5.85
CA LEU A 270 -11.33 -12.05 5.51
C LEU A 270 -11.94 -13.39 5.10
N ILE A 271 -11.23 -14.23 4.33
CA ILE A 271 -11.71 -15.57 3.97
C ILE A 271 -12.01 -16.39 5.24
N GLN A 272 -11.05 -16.50 6.17
CA GLN A 272 -11.22 -17.30 7.38
C GLN A 272 -12.36 -16.79 8.27
N MET A 273 -12.51 -15.48 8.35
CA MET A 273 -13.60 -14.87 9.10
C MET A 273 -14.97 -15.15 8.45
N VAL A 274 -15.06 -15.00 7.13
CA VAL A 274 -16.28 -15.30 6.37
C VAL A 274 -16.64 -16.79 6.48
N GLU A 275 -15.67 -17.69 6.37
CA GLU A 275 -15.88 -19.14 6.58
C GLU A 275 -16.43 -19.42 7.98
N THR A 276 -15.82 -18.83 9.01
CA THR A 276 -16.27 -19.00 10.41
C THR A 276 -17.68 -18.49 10.65
N GLU A 277 -18.09 -17.38 10.02
CA GLU A 277 -19.45 -16.85 10.14
C GLU A 277 -20.47 -17.65 9.31
N LEU A 278 -20.07 -18.22 8.16
CA LEU A 278 -20.95 -19.08 7.34
C LEU A 278 -21.22 -20.45 7.96
N ASP A 279 -20.32 -20.93 8.82
CA ASP A 279 -20.48 -22.21 9.53
C ASP A 279 -21.44 -22.14 10.74
N LYS A 280 -21.93 -20.95 11.11
CA LYS A 280 -22.88 -20.73 12.21
C LYS A 280 -24.33 -20.90 11.76
#